data_AF-A0A0C9WGL5-F1
#
_entry.id   AF-A0A0C9WGL5-F1
#
_cell.length_a   1.000
_cell.length_b   1.000
_cell.length_c   1.000
_cell.angle_alpha   90.00
_cell.angle_beta   90.00
_cell.angle_gamma   90.00
#
_symmetry.space_group_name_H-M   'P 1'
#
loop_
_entity.id
_entity.type
_entity.pdbx_description
1 polymer ?
#
loop_
_entity_poly.entity_id
_entity_poly.type
_entity_poly.pdbx_seq_one_letter_code
_entity_poly.pdbx_strand_id
1 'polypeptide(L)'
;VVSDKAAPQKKRTHLQVVAGGLDDSDADATNPFSSQVTSKVQRPQAEPSKGVGLKRDLSRRNELVTEIVCDEGTVIPIRAALKRSAKLTPKIPAPSVKVETERKGKGAQTATVNTKRRLNNNSVRIDDLPDFAREGRTWRKLFLPTLYDGFFTSDEPFAKFIKGSQPFVTFVQTTMCLVYPKVSYKVSSTDAIHLLAYNRINEKRSSIACTALTIIQSHIKTLSDDQSGHNWLRWAVRMDGPLFFKVPTPYDCPSDRKHPGYINPQGRLMLKFVLQLATPFLPLKSGTLAKHGHPRGLFALILAALERAVRASLQPDDVKDFSNDFWGSKVTSYYSSLVSIDDNKWKEVLDACDADCVSENDDHLADISLLDTNRAVLSNFSSPQKA
;
A
#
# COMPACT_ATOMS: atom_id res chain seq x y z
N VAL A 1 43.76 -40.00 -36.17
CA VAL A 1 43.09 -40.01 -34.85
C VAL A 1 43.16 -38.60 -34.29
N VAL A 2 42.13 -37.80 -34.53
CA VAL A 2 41.97 -36.45 -33.96
C VAL A 2 40.70 -36.51 -33.13
N SER A 3 40.84 -36.29 -31.83
CA SER A 3 39.77 -36.46 -30.85
C SER A 3 39.19 -35.09 -30.51
N ASP A 4 38.00 -34.80 -31.04
CA ASP A 4 37.23 -33.61 -30.69
C ASP A 4 36.73 -33.70 -29.25
N LYS A 5 37.18 -32.77 -28.40
CA LYS A 5 36.65 -32.57 -27.05
C LYS A 5 35.46 -31.62 -27.12
N ALA A 6 34.27 -32.17 -26.92
CA ALA A 6 33.03 -31.41 -26.78
C ALA A 6 33.09 -30.44 -25.59
N ALA A 7 32.73 -29.17 -25.84
CA ALA A 7 32.64 -28.13 -24.83
C ALA A 7 31.44 -28.35 -23.90
N PRO A 8 31.56 -27.99 -22.60
CA PRO A 8 30.51 -28.23 -21.62
C PRO A 8 29.31 -27.31 -21.86
N GLN A 9 28.13 -27.91 -22.02
CA GLN A 9 26.85 -27.20 -22.09
C GLN A 9 26.56 -26.51 -20.74
N LYS A 10 26.56 -25.18 -20.72
CA LYS A 10 26.10 -24.38 -19.58
C LYS A 10 24.61 -24.59 -19.38
N LYS A 11 24.23 -25.25 -18.29
CA LYS A 11 22.84 -25.33 -17.82
C LYS A 11 22.37 -23.93 -17.40
N ARG A 12 21.53 -23.31 -18.23
CA ARG A 12 20.84 -22.06 -17.92
C ARG A 12 19.71 -22.39 -16.94
N THR A 13 19.89 -22.11 -15.65
CA THR A 13 18.83 -22.25 -14.64
C THR A 13 17.79 -21.16 -14.86
N HIS A 14 16.65 -21.55 -15.44
CA HIS A 14 15.50 -20.69 -15.63
C HIS A 14 14.82 -20.45 -14.26
N LEU A 15 15.14 -19.32 -13.61
CA LEU A 15 14.47 -18.85 -12.40
C LEU A 15 13.01 -18.52 -12.71
N GLN A 16 12.09 -19.39 -12.30
CA GLN A 16 10.65 -19.15 -12.37
C GLN A 16 10.21 -18.46 -11.08
N VAL A 17 10.09 -17.13 -11.10
CA VAL A 17 9.59 -16.37 -9.96
C VAL A 17 8.07 -16.49 -9.96
N VAL A 18 7.53 -17.20 -8.97
CA VAL A 18 6.09 -17.22 -8.70
C VAL A 18 5.74 -15.88 -8.09
N ALA A 19 4.90 -15.10 -8.78
CA ALA A 19 4.30 -13.92 -8.21
C ALA A 19 3.36 -14.37 -7.08
N GLY A 20 3.86 -14.42 -5.84
CA GLY A 20 3.05 -14.62 -4.64
C GLY A 20 1.97 -13.54 -4.62
N GLY A 21 0.75 -13.95 -4.98
CA GLY A 21 -0.38 -13.08 -5.22
C GLY A 21 -1.47 -13.38 -4.21
N LEU A 22 -1.85 -12.36 -3.46
CA LEU A 22 -3.15 -12.21 -2.81
C LEU A 22 -3.62 -13.42 -1.99
N ASP A 23 -2.82 -13.89 -1.03
CA ASP A 23 -3.44 -14.51 0.13
C ASP A 23 -4.03 -13.38 0.98
N ASP A 24 -5.35 -13.37 1.09
CA ASP A 24 -6.16 -12.50 1.95
C ASP A 24 -5.88 -12.79 3.44
N SER A 25 -4.62 -12.89 3.85
CA SER A 25 -4.19 -13.14 5.23
C SER A 25 -4.72 -12.05 6.18
N ASP A 26 -4.99 -10.86 5.65
CA ASP A 26 -5.60 -9.73 6.35
C ASP A 26 -7.14 -9.89 6.57
N ALA A 27 -7.76 -10.95 6.03
CA ALA A 27 -9.21 -11.18 6.10
C ALA A 27 -9.66 -12.06 7.27
N ASP A 28 -8.75 -12.48 8.15
CA ASP A 28 -9.10 -13.12 9.42
C ASP A 28 -9.71 -12.10 10.40
N ALA A 29 -10.94 -11.69 10.10
CA ALA A 29 -11.79 -11.04 11.07
C ALA A 29 -12.24 -12.11 12.08
N THR A 30 -11.54 -12.21 13.22
CA THR A 30 -12.06 -12.91 14.40
C THR A 30 -13.46 -12.41 14.71
N ASN A 31 -14.46 -13.29 14.52
CA ASN A 31 -15.84 -13.01 14.87
C ASN A 31 -15.96 -12.77 16.38
N PRO A 32 -16.31 -11.56 16.87
CA PRO A 32 -16.41 -11.29 18.30
C PRO A 32 -17.62 -11.96 18.97
N PHE A 33 -18.44 -12.71 18.22
CA PHE A 33 -19.67 -13.35 18.70
C PHE A 33 -19.68 -14.89 18.58
N SER A 34 -18.52 -15.56 18.66
CA SER A 34 -18.49 -17.02 18.83
C SER A 34 -18.90 -17.40 20.26
N SER A 35 -20.20 -17.51 20.50
CA SER A 35 -20.76 -18.08 21.74
C SER A 35 -20.99 -19.59 21.59
N GLN A 36 -20.35 -20.36 22.48
CA GLN A 36 -20.58 -21.79 22.79
C GLN A 36 -20.06 -22.78 21.72
N VAL A 37 -19.44 -23.93 22.05
CA VAL A 37 -19.92 -24.98 22.97
C VAL A 37 -18.73 -25.74 23.58
N THR A 38 -18.82 -25.98 24.89
CA THR A 38 -18.00 -26.92 25.67
C THR A 38 -18.15 -28.34 25.13
N SER A 39 -17.08 -28.91 24.57
CA SER A 39 -17.00 -30.34 24.30
C SER A 39 -15.75 -30.92 24.96
N LYS A 40 -16.00 -31.74 25.99
CA LYS A 40 -15.02 -32.61 26.65
C LYS A 40 -14.36 -33.50 25.60
N VAL A 41 -13.04 -33.43 25.47
CA VAL A 41 -12.24 -34.44 24.78
C VAL A 41 -11.26 -35.04 25.77
N GLN A 42 -11.34 -36.37 25.89
CA GLN A 42 -10.54 -37.21 26.75
C GLN A 42 -9.05 -37.13 26.41
N ARG A 43 -8.24 -37.06 27.46
CA ARG A 43 -6.78 -37.07 27.44
C ARG A 43 -6.31 -38.52 27.54
N PRO A 44 -5.48 -39.05 26.62
CA PRO A 44 -4.77 -40.30 26.86
C PRO A 44 -3.67 -40.08 27.89
N GLN A 45 -3.60 -40.97 28.87
CA GLN A 45 -2.46 -41.10 29.79
C GLN A 45 -1.20 -41.48 29.00
N ALA A 46 -0.10 -40.78 29.27
CA ALA A 46 1.25 -41.23 28.97
C ALA A 46 2.09 -41.13 30.26
N GLU A 47 2.81 -42.22 30.54
CA GLU A 47 3.66 -42.43 31.71
C GLU A 47 4.90 -41.50 31.75
N PRO A 48 5.50 -41.30 32.95
CA PRO A 48 6.48 -40.25 33.16
C PRO A 48 7.92 -40.72 32.85
N SER A 49 8.58 -40.05 31.92
CA SER A 49 10.03 -40.12 31.77
C SER A 49 10.71 -39.03 32.62
N LYS A 50 11.66 -39.50 33.45
CA LYS A 50 12.70 -38.75 34.17
C LYS A 50 13.33 -37.74 33.20
N GLY A 51 13.45 -36.44 33.47
CA GLY A 51 14.07 -35.83 34.63
C GLY A 51 15.40 -35.19 34.22
N VAL A 52 15.38 -33.95 33.68
CA VAL A 52 16.51 -33.00 33.73
C VAL A 52 15.91 -31.60 33.89
N GLY A 53 15.95 -31.09 35.13
CA GLY A 53 15.43 -29.78 35.48
C GLY A 53 16.41 -28.67 35.10
N LEU A 54 16.09 -27.91 34.06
CA LEU A 54 16.68 -26.59 33.83
C LEU A 54 15.94 -25.57 34.70
N LYS A 55 16.54 -25.21 35.83
CA LYS A 55 16.12 -24.07 36.66
C LYS A 55 16.24 -22.79 35.81
N ARG A 56 15.11 -22.18 35.46
CA ARG A 56 15.08 -20.79 34.97
C ARG A 56 15.29 -19.86 36.16
N ASP A 57 16.40 -19.14 36.13
CA ASP A 57 16.70 -18.04 37.03
C ASP A 57 15.72 -16.88 36.76
N LEU A 58 14.95 -16.52 37.78
CA LEU A 58 13.95 -15.44 37.76
C LEU A 58 14.49 -14.15 38.40
N SER A 59 15.81 -14.02 38.60
CA SER A 59 16.41 -12.86 39.26
C SER A 59 16.75 -11.67 38.35
N ARG A 60 16.33 -11.65 37.08
CA ARG A 60 16.58 -10.50 36.20
C ARG A 60 15.45 -9.47 36.29
N ARG A 61 15.53 -8.61 37.32
CA ARG A 61 14.87 -7.30 37.33
C ARG A 61 15.65 -6.37 36.39
N ASN A 62 14.98 -5.80 35.41
CA ASN A 62 15.53 -4.68 34.64
C ASN A 62 15.43 -3.42 35.52
N GLU A 63 16.55 -3.03 36.12
CA GLU A 63 16.69 -1.72 36.74
C GLU A 63 16.87 -0.66 35.64
N LEU A 64 16.06 0.39 35.75
CA LEU A 64 16.21 1.65 35.02
C LEU A 64 17.57 2.25 35.37
N VAL A 65 18.44 2.45 34.38
CA VAL A 65 19.65 3.26 34.55
C VAL A 65 19.38 4.65 33.97
N THR A 66 19.23 5.60 34.87
CA THR A 66 19.34 7.05 34.61
C THR A 66 20.78 7.50 34.82
N GLU A 67 21.19 8.42 33.94
CA GLU A 67 22.26 9.42 34.07
C GLU A 67 23.74 8.98 34.01
N ILE A 68 24.41 9.41 32.94
CA ILE A 68 25.72 10.07 33.05
C ILE A 68 25.70 11.38 32.24
N VAL A 69 26.07 12.42 32.97
CA VAL A 69 26.42 13.80 32.65
C VAL A 69 27.62 13.89 31.71
N CYS A 70 27.62 14.85 30.79
CA CYS A 70 28.80 15.65 30.43
C CYS A 70 28.38 16.98 29.78
N ASP A 71 28.74 18.08 30.47
CA ASP A 71 28.97 19.45 29.97
C ASP A 71 29.93 19.46 28.76
N GLU A 72 30.08 20.48 27.91
CA GLU A 72 29.98 21.94 28.04
C GLU A 72 29.57 22.56 26.68
N GLY A 73 29.03 23.79 26.74
CA GLY A 73 29.37 24.82 25.76
C GLY A 73 28.30 25.20 24.72
N THR A 74 27.36 26.07 25.10
CA THR A 74 27.25 27.46 24.59
C THR A 74 25.88 28.04 24.98
N VAL A 75 25.94 29.06 25.84
CA VAL A 75 24.83 29.77 26.46
C VAL A 75 24.25 30.80 25.47
N ILE A 76 22.93 30.75 25.22
CA ILE A 76 22.13 31.91 24.78
C ILE A 76 20.85 31.93 25.64
N PRO A 77 20.54 33.04 26.34
CA PRO A 77 19.53 33.03 27.39
C PRO A 77 18.10 33.12 26.86
N ILE A 78 17.26 32.18 27.29
CA ILE A 78 15.80 32.24 27.16
C ILE A 78 15.27 33.19 28.25
N ARG A 79 14.69 34.32 27.82
CA ARG A 79 13.87 35.17 28.69
C ARG A 79 12.51 34.52 28.90
N ALA A 80 12.18 34.24 30.16
CA ALA A 80 10.85 33.86 30.59
C ALA A 80 10.10 35.03 31.23
N ALA A 81 8.76 34.89 31.18
CA ALA A 81 7.71 35.53 31.96
C ALA A 81 7.10 36.84 31.42
N LEU A 82 5.88 36.71 30.90
CA LEU A 82 4.77 37.51 31.42
C LEU A 82 3.43 36.76 31.32
N LYS A 83 2.89 36.42 32.49
CA LYS A 83 1.49 36.03 32.69
C LYS A 83 0.60 37.21 32.29
N ARG A 84 -0.38 36.98 31.41
CA ARG A 84 -1.63 37.77 31.38
C ARG A 84 -2.83 36.87 31.15
N SER A 85 -3.63 36.78 32.20
CA SER A 85 -5.04 36.38 32.17
C SER A 85 -5.85 37.47 31.48
N ALA A 86 -6.60 37.14 30.44
CA ALA A 86 -7.83 37.85 30.08
C ALA A 86 -8.73 36.95 29.23
N LYS A 87 -9.78 36.50 29.90
CA LYS A 87 -11.03 35.92 29.41
C LYS A 87 -11.74 36.93 28.49
N LEU A 88 -12.15 36.54 27.28
CA LEU A 88 -13.26 37.14 26.51
C LEU A 88 -13.53 36.28 25.26
N THR A 89 -14.51 35.39 25.35
CA THR A 89 -15.14 34.69 24.21
C THR A 89 -16.20 35.59 23.57
N PRO A 90 -16.12 35.93 22.27
CA PRO A 90 -17.24 36.53 21.55
C PRO A 90 -18.26 35.45 21.19
N LYS A 91 -19.48 35.64 21.68
CA LYS A 91 -20.66 34.81 21.43
C LYS A 91 -21.19 35.17 20.03
N ILE A 92 -20.91 34.33 19.03
CA ILE A 92 -21.46 34.46 17.68
C ILE A 92 -22.91 33.93 17.72
N PRO A 93 -23.92 34.69 17.25
CA PRO A 93 -25.29 34.22 17.19
C PRO A 93 -25.46 33.19 16.06
N ALA A 94 -25.97 32.01 16.42
CA ALA A 94 -26.34 30.97 15.47
C ALA A 94 -27.57 31.40 14.65
N PRO A 95 -27.57 31.25 13.31
CA PRO A 95 -28.78 31.42 12.52
C PRO A 95 -29.73 30.24 12.76
N SER A 96 -30.90 30.54 13.33
CA SER A 96 -32.01 29.60 13.46
C SER A 96 -32.61 29.32 12.08
N VAL A 97 -32.23 28.20 11.47
CA VAL A 97 -32.90 27.68 10.27
C VAL A 97 -34.23 27.08 10.70
N LYS A 98 -35.33 27.70 10.23
CA LYS A 98 -36.69 27.17 10.37
C LYS A 98 -36.76 25.83 9.62
N VAL A 99 -36.99 24.76 10.37
CA VAL A 99 -37.35 23.44 9.83
C VAL A 99 -38.77 23.56 9.29
N GLU A 100 -38.89 23.55 7.97
CA GLU A 100 -40.16 23.51 7.26
C GLU A 100 -40.71 22.08 7.27
N THR A 101 -41.96 22.00 7.69
CA THR A 101 -42.72 20.79 7.99
C THR A 101 -43.05 19.98 6.73
N GLU A 102 -42.91 18.67 6.87
CA GLU A 102 -43.45 17.55 6.08
C GLU A 102 -44.34 17.89 4.86
N ARG A 103 -43.84 17.56 3.65
CA ARG A 103 -44.69 17.19 2.52
C ARG A 103 -44.74 15.67 2.39
N LYS A 104 -45.86 15.11 2.82
CA LYS A 104 -46.28 13.71 2.69
C LYS A 104 -46.57 13.39 1.22
N GLY A 105 -45.54 12.98 0.47
CA GLY A 105 -45.65 12.51 -0.91
C GLY A 105 -45.87 11.01 -0.98
N LYS A 106 -47.06 10.59 -1.44
CA LYS A 106 -47.45 9.21 -1.73
C LYS A 106 -46.62 8.63 -2.89
N GLY A 107 -46.16 7.40 -2.73
CA GLY A 107 -45.65 6.59 -3.84
C GLY A 107 -44.41 5.74 -3.52
N ALA A 108 -44.40 5.03 -2.39
CA ALA A 108 -43.38 4.03 -2.13
C ALA A 108 -43.62 2.81 -3.03
N GLN A 109 -42.90 2.73 -4.16
CA GLN A 109 -42.73 1.48 -4.89
C GLN A 109 -41.91 0.55 -4.02
N THR A 110 -42.57 -0.41 -3.37
CA THR A 110 -41.90 -1.53 -2.72
C THR A 110 -41.34 -2.44 -3.81
N ALA A 111 -40.09 -2.18 -4.21
CA ALA A 111 -39.32 -3.11 -5.03
C ALA A 111 -39.19 -4.44 -4.26
N THR A 112 -39.71 -5.50 -4.86
CA THR A 112 -39.62 -6.87 -4.37
C THR A 112 -38.16 -7.25 -4.23
N VAL A 113 -37.69 -7.35 -2.97
CA VAL A 113 -36.30 -7.65 -2.64
C VAL A 113 -36.01 -9.09 -3.02
N ASN A 114 -35.37 -9.28 -4.17
CA ASN A 114 -34.76 -10.54 -4.56
C ASN A 114 -33.83 -11.03 -3.45
N THR A 115 -33.93 -12.32 -3.13
CA THR A 115 -33.14 -13.04 -2.13
C THR A 115 -31.72 -12.53 -2.05
N LYS A 116 -31.37 -11.90 -0.92
CA LYS A 116 -30.08 -11.25 -0.65
C LYS A 116 -28.94 -12.27 -0.81
N ARG A 117 -28.38 -12.36 -2.01
CA ARG A 117 -27.10 -13.03 -2.24
C ARG A 117 -26.10 -12.38 -1.30
N ARG A 118 -25.52 -13.17 -0.40
CA ARG A 118 -24.45 -12.69 0.49
C ARG A 118 -23.25 -12.37 -0.40
N LEU A 119 -23.02 -11.08 -0.64
CA LEU A 119 -21.87 -10.62 -1.41
C LEU A 119 -20.61 -10.96 -0.63
N ASN A 120 -19.64 -11.56 -1.33
CA ASN A 120 -18.29 -11.74 -0.81
C ASN A 120 -17.34 -10.81 -1.59
N ASN A 121 -16.11 -10.65 -1.09
CA ASN A 121 -15.11 -9.78 -1.72
C ASN A 121 -14.89 -10.13 -3.19
N ASN A 122 -14.75 -11.41 -3.49
CA ASN A 122 -14.30 -11.84 -4.81
C ASN A 122 -15.44 -11.77 -5.84
N SER A 123 -16.70 -11.69 -5.38
CA SER A 123 -17.88 -11.68 -6.22
C SER A 123 -18.49 -10.31 -6.47
N VAL A 124 -18.12 -9.26 -5.73
CA VAL A 124 -18.74 -7.94 -5.92
C VAL A 124 -18.35 -7.36 -7.28
N ARG A 125 -19.35 -6.87 -8.01
CA ARG A 125 -19.24 -6.26 -9.34
C ARG A 125 -19.86 -4.87 -9.34
N ILE A 126 -19.63 -4.13 -10.43
CA ILE A 126 -20.26 -2.82 -10.65
C ILE A 126 -21.79 -2.95 -10.68
N ASP A 127 -22.31 -4.09 -11.17
CA ASP A 127 -23.74 -4.35 -11.22
C ASP A 127 -24.38 -4.57 -9.84
N ASP A 128 -23.58 -4.86 -8.81
CA ASP A 128 -24.08 -4.97 -7.43
C ASP A 128 -24.17 -3.60 -6.73
N LEU A 129 -23.68 -2.53 -7.36
CA LEU A 129 -23.75 -1.18 -6.80
C LEU A 129 -25.18 -0.62 -6.84
N PRO A 130 -25.55 0.26 -5.89
CA PRO A 130 -26.80 1.00 -5.95
C PRO A 130 -26.96 1.81 -7.25
N ASP A 131 -28.20 2.01 -7.70
CA ASP A 131 -28.53 2.70 -8.97
C ASP A 131 -27.81 4.04 -9.12
N PHE A 132 -27.86 4.88 -8.08
CA PHE A 132 -27.23 6.21 -8.09
C PHE A 132 -25.72 6.17 -8.37
N ALA A 133 -25.03 5.07 -8.02
CA ALA A 133 -23.60 4.91 -8.24
C ALA A 133 -23.31 4.38 -9.65
N ARG A 134 -24.24 3.61 -10.24
CA ARG A 134 -24.14 3.09 -11.62
C ARG A 134 -24.44 4.15 -12.66
N GLU A 135 -25.32 5.09 -12.32
CA GLU A 135 -25.74 6.18 -13.20
C GLU A 135 -24.60 7.12 -13.62
N GLY A 136 -24.63 7.57 -14.88
CA GLY A 136 -23.78 8.65 -15.38
C GLY A 136 -22.28 8.38 -15.46
N ARG A 137 -21.84 7.12 -15.27
CA ARG A 137 -20.41 6.75 -15.10
C ARG A 137 -19.73 7.48 -13.92
N THR A 138 -20.51 8.03 -12.99
CA THR A 138 -20.02 8.82 -11.86
C THR A 138 -19.04 8.02 -11.00
N TRP A 139 -19.31 6.72 -10.81
CA TRP A 139 -18.39 5.82 -10.12
C TRP A 139 -16.99 5.83 -10.71
N ARG A 140 -16.86 5.63 -12.03
CA ARG A 140 -15.55 5.56 -12.69
C ARG A 140 -14.90 6.93 -12.85
N LYS A 141 -15.69 7.97 -13.14
CA LYS A 141 -15.18 9.31 -13.48
C LYS A 141 -14.83 10.17 -12.26
N LEU A 142 -15.54 10.00 -11.14
CA LEU A 142 -15.40 10.86 -9.97
C LEU A 142 -15.11 10.06 -8.69
N PHE A 143 -15.84 8.97 -8.44
CA PHE A 143 -15.65 8.20 -7.20
C PHE A 143 -14.29 7.51 -7.14
N LEU A 144 -13.90 6.74 -8.17
CA LEU A 144 -12.62 6.05 -8.18
C LEU A 144 -11.43 7.02 -8.14
N PRO A 145 -11.38 8.12 -8.92
CA PRO A 145 -10.30 9.09 -8.78
C PRO A 145 -10.22 9.72 -7.39
N THR A 146 -11.35 10.06 -6.78
CA THR A 146 -11.38 10.61 -5.41
C THR A 146 -10.92 9.57 -4.38
N LEU A 147 -11.28 8.30 -4.57
CA LEU A 147 -10.84 7.18 -3.73
C LEU A 147 -9.32 6.98 -3.84
N TYR A 148 -8.77 6.95 -5.06
CA TYR A 148 -7.34 6.78 -5.30
C TYR A 148 -6.52 7.96 -4.82
N ASP A 149 -7.02 9.19 -5.00
CA ASP A 149 -6.37 10.39 -4.50
C ASP A 149 -6.23 10.35 -2.96
N GLY A 150 -7.30 10.01 -2.25
CA GLY A 150 -7.25 9.84 -0.79
C GLY A 150 -6.34 8.67 -0.35
N PHE A 151 -6.33 7.58 -1.10
CA PHE A 151 -5.43 6.44 -0.85
C PHE A 151 -3.95 6.81 -1.06
N PHE A 152 -3.62 7.44 -2.18
CA PHE A 152 -2.25 7.82 -2.56
C PHE A 152 -1.69 8.96 -1.73
N THR A 153 -2.52 9.75 -1.07
CA THR A 153 -2.09 10.83 -0.16
C THR A 153 -2.10 10.42 1.31
N SER A 154 -2.53 9.19 1.63
CA SER A 154 -2.54 8.69 3.01
C SER A 154 -1.13 8.50 3.57
N ASP A 155 -0.98 8.83 4.85
CA ASP A 155 0.12 8.52 5.76
C ASP A 155 0.21 7.05 6.17
N GLU A 156 -0.89 6.32 6.04
CA GLU A 156 -1.00 4.91 6.44
C GLU A 156 -1.72 4.10 5.34
N PRO A 157 -1.14 4.00 4.13
CA PRO A 157 -1.79 3.37 2.97
C PRO A 157 -2.05 1.87 3.16
N PHE A 158 -1.45 1.23 4.17
CA PHE A 158 -1.84 -0.11 4.60
C PHE A 158 -2.89 -0.05 5.73
N ALA A 159 -2.52 0.50 6.89
CA ALA A 159 -3.31 0.38 8.12
C ALA A 159 -4.71 1.03 8.05
N LYS A 160 -4.88 2.13 7.31
CA LYS A 160 -6.21 2.79 7.16
C LYS A 160 -7.12 2.10 6.16
N PHE A 161 -6.61 1.15 5.38
CA PHE A 161 -7.31 0.49 4.28
C PHE A 161 -7.45 -1.01 4.52
N ILE A 162 -7.79 -1.37 5.76
CA ILE A 162 -8.12 -2.73 6.19
C ILE A 162 -9.61 -2.96 5.99
N LYS A 163 -9.95 -4.11 5.40
CA LYS A 163 -11.33 -4.50 5.11
C LYS A 163 -12.20 -4.47 6.36
N GLY A 164 -13.32 -3.76 6.27
CA GLY A 164 -14.32 -3.70 7.33
C GLY A 164 -13.88 -2.95 8.58
N SER A 165 -12.67 -2.40 8.59
CA SER A 165 -12.20 -1.52 9.65
C SER A 165 -13.00 -0.22 9.64
N GLN A 166 -13.25 0.32 10.83
CA GLN A 166 -13.97 1.60 10.96
C GLN A 166 -13.28 2.76 10.23
N PRO A 167 -11.93 2.90 10.25
CA PRO A 167 -11.24 3.92 9.46
C PRO A 167 -11.56 3.82 7.97
N PHE A 168 -11.54 2.62 7.39
CA PHE A 168 -11.82 2.45 5.96
C PHE A 168 -13.29 2.71 5.62
N VAL A 169 -14.23 2.26 6.45
CA VAL A 169 -15.66 2.58 6.27
C VAL A 169 -15.89 4.10 6.30
N THR A 170 -15.28 4.81 7.27
CA THR A 170 -15.36 6.26 7.36
C THR A 170 -14.76 6.92 6.12
N PHE A 171 -13.61 6.44 5.64
CA PHE A 171 -12.99 6.95 4.41
C PHE A 171 -13.92 6.82 3.20
N VAL A 172 -14.46 5.61 2.96
CA VAL A 172 -15.40 5.36 1.85
C VAL A 172 -16.67 6.21 1.98
N GLN A 173 -17.20 6.37 3.19
CA GLN A 173 -18.34 7.25 3.45
C GLN A 173 -18.03 8.71 3.10
N THR A 174 -16.86 9.23 3.50
CA THR A 174 -16.42 10.59 3.18
C THR A 174 -16.29 10.78 1.66
N THR A 175 -15.67 9.84 0.96
CA THR A 175 -15.59 9.85 -0.51
C THR A 175 -16.98 9.85 -1.15
N MET A 176 -17.91 9.03 -0.64
CA MET A 176 -19.28 8.97 -1.13
C MET A 176 -20.03 10.29 -0.91
N CYS A 177 -19.93 10.89 0.28
CA CYS A 177 -20.58 12.18 0.58
C CYS A 177 -20.05 13.30 -0.33
N LEU A 178 -18.76 13.26 -0.67
CA LEU A 178 -18.15 14.26 -1.55
C LEU A 178 -18.64 14.12 -3.00
N VAL A 179 -18.78 12.89 -3.49
CA VAL A 179 -19.15 12.60 -4.89
C VAL A 179 -20.66 12.63 -5.11
N TYR A 180 -21.45 12.24 -4.11
CA TYR A 180 -22.91 12.12 -4.19
C TYR A 180 -23.59 12.94 -3.08
N PRO A 181 -23.43 14.28 -3.04
CA PRO A 181 -23.88 15.11 -1.91
C PRO A 181 -25.40 15.13 -1.68
N LYS A 182 -26.18 14.75 -2.70
CA LYS A 182 -27.65 14.68 -2.63
C LYS A 182 -28.18 13.34 -2.15
N VAL A 183 -27.32 12.33 -1.97
CA VAL A 183 -27.71 10.97 -1.62
C VAL A 183 -27.44 10.72 -0.14
N SER A 184 -28.50 10.40 0.61
CA SER A 184 -28.41 10.05 2.04
C SER A 184 -28.12 8.55 2.25
N TYR A 185 -27.09 8.03 1.59
CA TYR A 185 -26.67 6.63 1.72
C TYR A 185 -25.63 6.47 2.82
N LYS A 186 -25.82 5.46 3.68
CA LYS A 186 -24.89 5.13 4.78
C LYS A 186 -24.15 3.85 4.45
N VAL A 187 -22.84 3.96 4.24
CA VAL A 187 -21.94 2.85 3.92
C VAL A 187 -21.73 1.97 5.15
N SER A 188 -21.88 0.67 4.97
CA SER A 188 -21.54 -0.41 5.90
C SER A 188 -20.37 -1.24 5.36
N SER A 189 -19.69 -1.99 6.24
CA SER A 189 -18.59 -2.88 5.85
C SER A 189 -19.02 -4.04 4.94
N THR A 190 -20.32 -4.35 4.90
CA THR A 190 -20.89 -5.41 4.06
C THR A 190 -21.48 -4.89 2.75
N ASP A 191 -21.46 -3.57 2.52
CA ASP A 191 -22.07 -2.97 1.32
C ASP A 191 -21.21 -3.17 0.09
N ALA A 192 -21.85 -3.30 -1.07
CA ALA A 192 -21.17 -3.44 -2.36
C ALA A 192 -20.20 -2.29 -2.65
N ILE A 193 -20.55 -1.05 -2.27
CA ILE A 193 -19.68 0.12 -2.42
C ILE A 193 -18.37 -0.06 -1.63
N HIS A 194 -18.46 -0.49 -0.37
CA HIS A 194 -17.29 -0.69 0.48
C HIS A 194 -16.43 -1.86 -0.02
N LEU A 195 -17.05 -3.00 -0.32
CA LEU A 195 -16.34 -4.19 -0.81
C LEU A 195 -15.63 -3.90 -2.14
N LEU A 196 -16.31 -3.23 -3.07
CA LEU A 196 -15.72 -2.90 -4.36
C LEU A 196 -14.61 -1.85 -4.22
N ALA A 197 -14.77 -0.84 -3.36
CA ALA A 197 -13.72 0.14 -3.07
C ALA A 197 -12.47 -0.53 -2.48
N TYR A 198 -12.64 -1.46 -1.54
CA TYR A 198 -11.55 -2.24 -0.97
C TYR A 198 -10.78 -3.02 -2.05
N ASN A 199 -11.52 -3.74 -2.90
CA ASN A 199 -10.93 -4.50 -4.00
C ASN A 199 -10.12 -3.59 -4.93
N ARG A 200 -10.65 -2.43 -5.31
CA ARG A 200 -9.93 -1.47 -6.17
C ARG A 200 -8.63 -0.97 -5.55
N ILE A 201 -8.61 -0.73 -4.25
CA ILE A 201 -7.37 -0.34 -3.55
C ILE A 201 -6.37 -1.50 -3.51
N ASN A 202 -6.83 -2.72 -3.21
CA ASN A 202 -5.98 -3.92 -3.23
C ASN A 202 -5.41 -4.23 -4.61
N GLU A 203 -6.21 -4.07 -5.66
CA GLU A 203 -5.77 -4.17 -7.06
C GLU A 203 -4.61 -3.20 -7.33
N LYS A 204 -4.70 -1.94 -6.88
CA LYS A 204 -3.61 -0.96 -7.06
C LYS A 204 -2.38 -1.27 -6.23
N ARG A 205 -2.54 -1.70 -4.97
CA ARG A 205 -1.40 -2.17 -4.15
C ARG A 205 -0.65 -3.32 -4.82
N SER A 206 -1.39 -4.32 -5.28
CA SER A 206 -0.85 -5.50 -5.96
C SER A 206 -0.19 -5.13 -7.29
N SER A 207 -0.83 -4.26 -8.07
CA SER A 207 -0.29 -3.76 -9.33
C SER A 207 1.05 -3.03 -9.12
N ILE A 208 1.17 -2.17 -8.10
CA ILE A 208 2.44 -1.51 -7.77
C ILE A 208 3.54 -2.54 -7.47
N ALA A 209 3.25 -3.54 -6.63
CA ALA A 209 4.22 -4.58 -6.25
C ALA A 209 4.65 -5.45 -7.43
N CYS A 210 3.71 -5.88 -8.27
CA CYS A 210 3.97 -6.67 -9.46
C CYS A 210 4.78 -5.89 -10.50
N THR A 211 4.40 -4.64 -10.78
CA THR A 211 5.14 -3.79 -11.73
C THR A 211 6.57 -3.53 -11.25
N ALA A 212 6.78 -3.36 -9.93
CA ALA A 212 8.12 -3.19 -9.36
C ALA A 212 8.99 -4.43 -9.59
N LEU A 213 8.44 -5.63 -9.38
CA LEU A 213 9.14 -6.90 -9.69
C LEU A 213 9.52 -6.97 -11.16
N THR A 214 8.59 -6.67 -12.08
CA THR A 214 8.83 -6.68 -13.52
C THR A 214 9.94 -5.71 -13.93
N ILE A 215 9.92 -4.47 -13.40
CA ILE A 215 10.93 -3.46 -13.69
C ILE A 215 12.32 -3.91 -13.24
N ILE A 216 12.44 -4.39 -12.01
CA ILE A 216 13.73 -4.85 -11.45
C ILE A 216 14.24 -6.07 -12.21
N GLN A 217 13.39 -7.06 -12.47
CA GLN A 217 13.78 -8.25 -13.26
C GLN A 217 14.21 -7.88 -14.68
N SER A 218 13.52 -6.93 -15.31
CA SER A 218 13.89 -6.43 -16.64
C SER A 218 15.24 -5.73 -16.61
N HIS A 219 15.49 -4.89 -15.60
CA HIS A 219 16.79 -4.23 -15.42
C HIS A 219 17.93 -5.22 -15.25
N ILE A 220 17.78 -6.22 -14.36
CA ILE A 220 18.80 -7.25 -14.13
C ILE A 220 19.16 -7.99 -15.42
N LYS A 221 18.17 -8.28 -16.28
CA LYS A 221 18.40 -8.94 -17.57
C LYS A 221 19.21 -8.09 -18.57
N THR A 222 19.33 -6.77 -18.36
CA THR A 222 20.16 -5.90 -19.21
C THR A 222 21.63 -5.91 -18.80
N LEU A 223 21.97 -6.46 -17.63
CA LEU A 223 23.34 -6.57 -17.15
C LEU A 223 24.05 -7.73 -17.86
N SER A 224 25.38 -7.60 -17.99
CA SER A 224 26.22 -8.51 -18.81
C SER A 224 26.18 -9.97 -18.35
N ASP A 225 26.03 -10.20 -17.06
CA ASP A 225 26.16 -11.50 -16.42
C ASP A 225 25.47 -11.54 -15.04
N ASP A 226 25.24 -12.76 -14.55
CA ASP A 226 24.54 -13.01 -13.27
C ASP A 226 25.29 -12.40 -12.07
N GLN A 227 26.63 -12.35 -12.10
CA GLN A 227 27.43 -11.80 -11.00
C GLN A 227 27.29 -10.27 -10.95
N SER A 228 27.29 -9.59 -12.10
CA SER A 228 26.99 -8.16 -12.21
C SER A 228 25.57 -7.85 -11.72
N GLY A 229 24.59 -8.69 -12.06
CA GLY A 229 23.24 -8.62 -11.51
C GLY A 229 23.18 -8.73 -10.00
N HIS A 230 23.85 -9.73 -9.44
CA HIS A 230 23.91 -9.95 -7.99
C HIS A 230 24.61 -8.80 -7.24
N ASN A 231 25.71 -8.29 -7.78
CA ASN A 231 26.43 -7.15 -7.22
C ASN A 231 25.56 -5.89 -7.24
N TRP A 232 24.86 -5.63 -8.35
CA TRP A 232 23.92 -4.51 -8.46
C TRP A 232 22.77 -4.64 -7.46
N LEU A 233 22.21 -5.84 -7.28
CA LEU A 233 21.15 -6.07 -6.31
C LEU A 233 21.62 -5.79 -4.87
N ARG A 234 22.82 -6.24 -4.49
CA ARG A 234 23.41 -5.92 -3.17
C ARG A 234 23.59 -4.42 -2.97
N TRP A 235 24.01 -3.72 -4.02
CA TRP A 235 24.11 -2.26 -4.01
C TRP A 235 22.75 -1.58 -3.86
N ALA A 236 21.75 -2.06 -4.58
CA ALA A 236 20.39 -1.51 -4.62
C ALA A 236 19.64 -1.59 -3.27
N VAL A 237 19.95 -2.57 -2.42
CA VAL A 237 19.38 -2.67 -1.06
C VAL A 237 19.89 -1.58 -0.12
N ARG A 238 21.02 -0.93 -0.42
CA ARG A 238 21.55 0.14 0.43
C ARG A 238 20.59 1.33 0.46
N MET A 239 20.48 1.97 1.63
CA MET A 239 19.64 3.17 1.82
C MET A 239 20.03 4.35 0.93
N ASP A 240 21.28 4.39 0.48
CA ASP A 240 21.93 5.40 -0.35
C ASP A 240 22.27 4.86 -1.77
N GLY A 241 21.69 3.71 -2.10
CA GLY A 241 21.92 2.96 -3.33
C GLY A 241 21.08 3.44 -4.52
N PRO A 242 21.21 2.74 -5.67
CA PRO A 242 20.61 3.10 -6.95
C PRO A 242 19.10 2.96 -7.00
N LEU A 243 18.43 2.52 -5.93
CA LEU A 243 16.98 2.26 -5.96
C LEU A 243 16.14 3.53 -5.72
N PHE A 244 16.73 4.56 -5.11
CA PHE A 244 15.99 5.73 -4.63
C PHE A 244 16.55 7.08 -5.13
N PHE A 245 17.72 7.07 -5.75
CA PHE A 245 18.47 8.28 -6.11
C PHE A 245 18.89 8.24 -7.57
N LYS A 246 18.68 9.36 -8.28
CA LYS A 246 19.17 9.56 -9.64
C LYS A 246 20.69 9.41 -9.73
N VAL A 247 21.40 9.96 -8.76
CA VAL A 247 22.85 9.79 -8.61
C VAL A 247 23.10 9.10 -7.27
N PRO A 248 23.19 7.76 -7.25
CA PRO A 248 23.43 7.01 -6.03
C PRO A 248 24.89 7.12 -5.57
N THR A 249 25.14 6.68 -4.35
CA THR A 249 26.51 6.50 -3.86
C THR A 249 27.23 5.41 -4.63
N PRO A 250 28.52 5.58 -4.97
CA PRO A 250 29.29 4.52 -5.63
C PRO A 250 29.24 3.20 -4.85
N TYR A 251 29.38 2.08 -5.55
CA TYR A 251 29.32 0.74 -4.94
C TYR A 251 30.33 0.55 -3.81
N ASP A 252 31.54 1.04 -4.02
CA ASP A 252 32.69 1.03 -3.11
C ASP A 252 32.69 2.17 -2.09
N CYS A 253 31.69 3.07 -2.13
CA CYS A 253 31.55 4.14 -1.16
C CYS A 253 31.34 3.55 0.26
N PRO A 254 32.09 4.04 1.27
CA PRO A 254 31.94 3.63 2.67
C PRO A 254 30.47 3.69 3.13
N SER A 255 30.08 2.80 4.05
CA SER A 255 28.71 2.80 4.59
C SER A 255 28.50 3.84 5.69
N ASP A 256 29.57 4.27 6.36
CA ASP A 256 29.49 5.31 7.39
C ASP A 256 29.48 6.70 6.73
N ARG A 257 28.40 7.44 6.96
CA ARG A 257 28.22 8.82 6.48
C ARG A 257 29.23 9.81 7.06
N LYS A 258 29.85 9.48 8.20
CA LYS A 258 30.90 10.31 8.82
C LYS A 258 32.28 10.07 8.20
N HIS A 259 32.45 9.04 7.39
CA HIS A 259 33.72 8.76 6.75
C HIS A 259 34.06 9.87 5.73
N PRO A 260 35.30 10.38 5.68
CA PRO A 260 35.67 11.49 4.79
C PRO A 260 35.53 11.17 3.29
N GLY A 261 35.65 9.89 2.93
CA GLY A 261 35.40 9.38 1.58
C GLY A 261 33.92 9.10 1.25
N TYR A 262 32.98 9.40 2.15
CA TYR A 262 31.55 9.20 1.88
C TYR A 262 31.04 10.28 0.91
N ILE A 263 30.43 9.83 -0.19
CA ILE A 263 29.82 10.72 -1.18
C ILE A 263 28.32 10.70 -0.95
N ASN A 264 27.68 11.87 -0.81
CA ASN A 264 26.23 11.93 -0.62
C ASN A 264 25.47 11.66 -1.93
N PRO A 265 24.40 10.85 -1.89
CA PRO A 265 23.58 10.62 -3.08
C PRO A 265 22.72 11.86 -3.40
N GLN A 266 22.29 11.99 -4.66
CA GLN A 266 21.53 13.15 -5.16
C GLN A 266 20.31 12.72 -6.00
N GLY A 267 19.36 13.65 -6.15
CA GLY A 267 18.15 13.44 -6.95
C GLY A 267 17.26 12.33 -6.39
N ARG A 268 16.94 12.42 -5.09
CA ARG A 268 16.01 11.49 -4.44
C ARG A 268 14.66 11.49 -5.17
N LEU A 269 14.08 10.32 -5.42
CA LEU A 269 12.85 10.08 -6.20
C LEU A 269 12.93 10.37 -7.70
N MET A 270 13.98 11.04 -8.18
CA MET A 270 14.19 11.36 -9.60
C MET A 270 14.81 10.20 -10.39
N LEU A 271 14.68 8.98 -9.88
CA LEU A 271 15.23 7.78 -10.48
C LEU A 271 14.22 7.17 -11.45
N LYS A 272 14.71 6.69 -12.60
CA LYS A 272 13.93 6.00 -13.63
C LYS A 272 12.94 4.97 -13.09
N PHE A 273 13.32 4.09 -12.15
CA PHE A 273 12.39 3.06 -11.64
C PHE A 273 11.22 3.64 -10.85
N VAL A 274 11.46 4.72 -10.08
CA VAL A 274 10.42 5.40 -9.31
C VAL A 274 9.47 6.13 -10.26
N LEU A 275 10.01 6.87 -11.23
CA LEU A 275 9.22 7.59 -12.24
C LEU A 275 8.39 6.61 -13.07
N GLN A 276 9.00 5.56 -13.61
CA GLN A 276 8.32 4.49 -14.36
C GLN A 276 7.19 3.84 -13.58
N LEU A 277 7.36 3.64 -12.25
CA LEU A 277 6.29 3.13 -11.41
C LEU A 277 5.21 4.15 -11.17
N ALA A 278 5.54 5.42 -10.90
CA ALA A 278 4.57 6.44 -10.54
C ALA A 278 3.69 6.88 -11.71
N THR A 279 4.27 7.05 -12.90
CA THR A 279 3.60 7.55 -14.12
C THR A 279 2.24 6.89 -14.39
N PRO A 280 2.06 5.55 -14.38
CA PRO A 280 0.75 4.96 -14.65
C PRO A 280 -0.29 5.16 -13.54
N PHE A 281 0.11 5.45 -12.30
CA PHE A 281 -0.83 5.62 -11.19
C PHE A 281 -1.24 7.07 -10.94
N LEU A 282 -0.38 8.04 -11.28
CA LEU A 282 -0.69 9.46 -11.06
C LEU A 282 -1.96 9.92 -11.80
N PRO A 283 -2.20 9.56 -13.08
CA PRO A 283 -3.45 9.91 -13.78
C PRO A 283 -4.71 9.30 -13.18
N LEU A 284 -4.60 8.26 -12.35
CA LEU A 284 -5.76 7.65 -11.70
C LEU A 284 -6.45 8.60 -10.73
N LYS A 285 -5.77 9.65 -10.26
CA LYS A 285 -6.35 10.70 -9.42
C LYS A 285 -7.09 11.78 -10.23
N SER A 286 -6.94 11.79 -11.55
CA SER A 286 -7.52 12.82 -12.41
C SER A 286 -9.05 12.78 -12.35
N GLY A 287 -9.66 13.92 -11.99
CA GLY A 287 -11.09 14.01 -11.73
C GLY A 287 -11.48 13.81 -10.25
N THR A 288 -10.51 13.70 -9.34
CA THR A 288 -10.75 13.79 -7.90
C THR A 288 -11.49 15.09 -7.56
N LEU A 289 -12.50 14.99 -6.68
CA LEU A 289 -13.17 16.15 -6.12
C LEU A 289 -12.50 16.67 -4.84
N ALA A 290 -11.54 15.91 -4.32
CA ALA A 290 -10.79 16.27 -3.15
C ALA A 290 -9.52 17.05 -3.54
N LYS A 291 -9.08 17.94 -2.65
CA LYS A 291 -7.82 18.67 -2.78
C LYS A 291 -6.83 18.12 -1.78
N HIS A 292 -6.41 16.88 -1.97
CA HIS A 292 -5.34 16.33 -1.15
C HIS A 292 -3.97 16.90 -1.57
N GLY A 293 -2.98 16.76 -0.69
CA GLY A 293 -1.62 17.24 -0.95
C GLY A 293 -0.83 16.31 -1.89
N HIS A 294 0.48 16.31 -1.75
CA HIS A 294 1.37 15.44 -2.54
C HIS A 294 1.06 13.96 -2.30
N PRO A 295 1.20 13.09 -3.32
CA PRO A 295 0.88 11.66 -3.27
C PRO A 295 1.95 10.86 -2.49
N ARG A 296 2.25 11.28 -1.26
CA ARG A 296 3.30 10.70 -0.41
C ARG A 296 3.06 9.22 -0.11
N GLY A 297 1.80 8.81 0.05
CA GLY A 297 1.41 7.41 0.25
C GLY A 297 1.74 6.52 -0.95
N LEU A 298 1.47 7.00 -2.17
CA LEU A 298 1.86 6.30 -3.40
C LEU A 298 3.37 6.12 -3.50
N PHE A 299 4.14 7.19 -3.30
CA PHE A 299 5.60 7.10 -3.37
C PHE A 299 6.17 6.20 -2.25
N ALA A 300 5.60 6.23 -1.05
CA ALA A 300 6.00 5.32 0.02
C ALA A 300 5.75 3.83 -0.35
N LEU A 301 4.59 3.53 -0.98
CA LEU A 301 4.29 2.19 -1.51
C LEU A 301 5.29 1.79 -2.61
N ILE A 302 5.60 2.70 -3.54
CA ILE A 302 6.57 2.46 -4.62
C ILE A 302 7.95 2.13 -4.07
N LEU A 303 8.46 2.90 -3.11
CA LEU A 303 9.77 2.67 -2.51
C LEU A 303 9.85 1.31 -1.81
N ALA A 304 8.80 0.95 -1.04
CA ALA A 304 8.72 -0.36 -0.41
C ALA A 304 8.58 -1.51 -1.42
N ALA A 305 7.80 -1.32 -2.48
CA ALA A 305 7.63 -2.31 -3.54
C ALA A 305 8.92 -2.56 -4.31
N LEU A 306 9.70 -1.50 -4.58
CA LEU A 306 11.03 -1.61 -5.16
C LEU A 306 12.00 -2.34 -4.24
N GLU A 307 12.05 -2.00 -2.94
CA GLU A 307 12.90 -2.71 -1.97
C GLU A 307 12.51 -4.20 -1.91
N ARG A 308 11.21 -4.51 -1.91
CA ARG A 308 10.69 -5.88 -1.98
C ARG A 308 11.14 -6.60 -3.25
N ALA A 309 11.05 -5.96 -4.40
CA ALA A 309 11.43 -6.55 -5.68
C ALA A 309 12.92 -6.92 -5.73
N VAL A 310 13.78 -6.04 -5.22
CA VAL A 310 15.23 -6.30 -5.09
C VAL A 310 15.51 -7.45 -4.12
N ARG A 311 14.87 -7.46 -2.94
CA ARG A 311 15.02 -8.56 -1.97
C ARG A 311 14.55 -9.90 -2.54
N ALA A 312 13.43 -9.90 -3.25
CA ALA A 312 12.90 -11.10 -3.90
C ALA A 312 13.83 -11.65 -4.98
N SER A 313 14.57 -10.76 -5.66
CA SER A 313 15.57 -11.17 -6.65
C SER A 313 16.85 -11.71 -6.00
N LEU A 314 17.20 -11.26 -4.78
CA LEU A 314 18.33 -11.78 -4.01
C LEU A 314 18.03 -13.10 -3.29
N GLN A 315 16.79 -13.25 -2.80
CA GLN A 315 16.35 -14.34 -1.93
C GLN A 315 14.95 -14.82 -2.38
N PRO A 316 14.87 -15.59 -3.47
CA PRO A 316 13.60 -16.00 -4.05
C PRO A 316 12.75 -16.90 -3.12
N ASP A 317 13.38 -17.60 -2.18
CA ASP A 317 12.69 -18.51 -1.25
C ASP A 317 12.06 -17.79 -0.04
N ASP A 318 12.36 -16.50 0.19
CA ASP A 318 11.86 -15.71 1.33
C ASP A 318 11.04 -14.48 0.92
N VAL A 319 10.33 -14.60 -0.19
CA VAL A 319 9.48 -13.50 -0.68
C VAL A 319 8.20 -13.43 0.14
N LYS A 320 8.16 -12.51 1.10
CA LYS A 320 6.92 -12.20 1.82
C LYS A 320 5.92 -11.45 0.94
N ASP A 321 4.64 -11.62 1.26
CA ASP A 321 3.55 -10.90 0.60
C ASP A 321 3.69 -9.38 0.80
N PHE A 322 3.21 -8.62 -0.17
CA PHE A 322 3.19 -7.15 -0.08
C PHE A 322 1.97 -6.68 0.72
N SER A 323 1.94 -7.06 2.00
CA SER A 323 0.87 -6.77 2.95
C SER A 323 1.33 -5.82 4.07
N ASN A 324 0.38 -5.40 4.91
CA ASN A 324 0.66 -4.57 6.06
C ASN A 324 1.64 -5.24 7.04
N ASP A 325 1.48 -6.55 7.27
CA ASP A 325 2.19 -7.28 8.30
C ASP A 325 3.70 -7.36 8.02
N PHE A 326 4.08 -7.47 6.74
CA PHE A 326 5.48 -7.59 6.34
C PHE A 326 6.10 -6.27 5.89
N TRP A 327 5.32 -5.39 5.25
CA TRP A 327 5.84 -4.17 4.61
C TRP A 327 5.24 -2.87 5.14
N GLY A 328 4.24 -2.93 6.02
CA GLY A 328 3.58 -1.75 6.58
C GLY A 328 4.55 -0.82 7.30
N SER A 329 5.42 -1.36 8.17
CA SER A 329 6.42 -0.57 8.90
C SER A 329 7.42 0.13 7.97
N LYS A 330 7.82 -0.53 6.87
CA LYS A 330 8.68 0.04 5.83
C LYS A 330 7.99 1.18 5.10
N VAL A 331 6.73 1.00 4.73
CA VAL A 331 5.94 2.06 4.09
C VAL A 331 5.77 3.27 5.01
N THR A 332 5.48 3.07 6.30
CA THR A 332 5.42 4.16 7.28
C THR A 332 6.75 4.89 7.39
N SER A 333 7.87 4.16 7.48
CA SER A 333 9.21 4.77 7.52
C SER A 333 9.52 5.59 6.27
N TYR A 334 9.16 5.08 5.09
CA TYR A 334 9.31 5.83 3.85
C TYR A 334 8.43 7.07 3.84
N TYR A 335 7.17 6.95 4.23
CA TYR A 335 6.26 8.09 4.33
C TYR A 335 6.83 9.20 5.22
N SER A 336 7.29 8.88 6.43
CA SER A 336 7.91 9.86 7.33
C SER A 336 9.09 10.58 6.69
N SER A 337 9.92 9.86 5.92
CA SER A 337 11.06 10.44 5.22
C SER A 337 10.69 11.29 3.99
N LEU A 338 9.45 11.18 3.50
CA LEU A 338 8.89 11.96 2.39
C LEU A 338 8.24 13.27 2.88
N VAL A 339 7.89 13.37 4.16
CA VAL A 339 7.34 14.60 4.76
C VAL A 339 8.32 15.75 4.68
N SER A 340 9.63 15.48 4.73
CA SER A 340 10.68 16.50 4.68
C SER A 340 10.99 17.01 3.27
N ILE A 341 10.33 16.50 2.23
CA ILE A 341 10.51 16.98 0.85
C ILE A 341 9.65 18.23 0.66
N ASP A 342 10.31 19.31 0.25
CA ASP A 342 9.68 20.60 -0.03
C ASP A 342 8.82 20.58 -1.31
N ASP A 343 7.90 21.53 -1.41
CA ASP A 343 6.92 21.58 -2.51
C ASP A 343 7.58 21.78 -3.89
N ASN A 344 8.72 22.47 -3.97
CA ASN A 344 9.42 22.66 -5.24
C ASN A 344 9.99 21.35 -5.76
N LYS A 345 10.56 20.52 -4.89
CA LYS A 345 11.01 19.17 -5.26
C LYS A 345 9.86 18.25 -5.61
N TRP A 346 8.74 18.33 -4.90
CA TRP A 346 7.55 17.56 -5.29
C TRP A 346 7.08 17.94 -6.69
N LYS A 347 7.06 19.24 -7.00
CA LYS A 347 6.75 19.72 -8.34
C LYS A 347 7.72 19.14 -9.37
N GLU A 348 9.02 19.20 -9.13
CA GLU A 348 10.04 18.62 -10.03
C GLU A 348 9.80 17.12 -10.30
N VAL A 349 9.50 16.34 -9.24
CA VAL A 349 9.21 14.90 -9.35
C VAL A 349 7.95 14.64 -10.16
N LEU A 350 6.87 15.41 -9.94
CA LEU A 350 5.61 15.25 -10.65
C LEU A 350 5.74 15.67 -12.11
N ASP A 351 6.40 16.79 -12.39
CA ASP A 351 6.69 17.27 -13.74
C ASP A 351 7.52 16.23 -14.52
N ALA A 352 8.48 15.55 -13.87
CA ALA A 352 9.24 14.46 -14.48
C ALA A 352 8.38 13.23 -14.81
N CYS A 353 7.40 12.89 -13.97
CA CYS A 353 6.48 11.78 -14.25
C CYS A 353 5.58 12.07 -15.47
N ASP A 354 5.20 13.34 -15.65
CA ASP A 354 4.38 13.80 -16.78
C ASP A 354 5.19 13.87 -18.08
N ALA A 355 6.46 14.26 -18.03
CA ALA A 355 7.36 14.31 -19.18
C ALA A 355 7.67 12.92 -19.76
N ASP A 356 7.89 11.92 -18.89
CA ASP A 356 8.19 10.53 -19.31
C ASP A 356 6.99 9.85 -20.01
N CYS A 357 5.77 10.36 -19.84
CA CYS A 357 4.56 9.82 -20.46
C CYS A 357 4.57 9.90 -22.00
N VAL A 358 5.42 10.73 -22.60
CA VAL A 358 5.42 11.01 -24.05
C VAL A 358 6.44 10.16 -24.82
N SER A 359 7.30 9.38 -24.15
CA SER A 359 8.39 8.65 -24.82
C SER A 359 8.14 7.13 -24.98
N GLU A 360 7.68 6.76 -26.18
CA GLU A 360 8.11 5.58 -26.95
C GLU A 360 7.75 4.13 -26.55
N ASN A 361 6.84 3.83 -25.60
CA ASN A 361 6.40 2.43 -25.40
C ASN A 361 4.88 2.29 -25.11
N ASP A 362 4.06 2.81 -26.03
CA ASP A 362 2.59 2.79 -25.90
C ASP A 362 1.96 1.39 -26.01
N ASP A 363 2.70 0.38 -26.46
CA ASP A 363 2.15 -0.96 -26.73
C ASP A 363 1.97 -1.85 -25.48
N HIS A 364 2.51 -1.47 -24.31
CA HIS A 364 2.44 -2.32 -23.10
C HIS A 364 1.60 -1.76 -21.95
N LEU A 365 1.26 -0.46 -21.94
CA LEU A 365 0.52 0.15 -20.82
C LEU A 365 -1.00 0.16 -21.00
N ALA A 366 -1.51 0.09 -22.23
CA ALA A 366 -2.94 0.02 -22.50
C ALA A 366 -3.61 -1.28 -21.96
N ASP A 367 -2.82 -2.31 -21.66
CA ASP A 367 -3.33 -3.65 -21.36
C ASP A 367 -3.63 -3.88 -19.87
N ILE A 368 -3.07 -3.09 -18.94
CA ILE A 368 -3.25 -3.32 -17.49
C ILE A 368 -4.70 -3.01 -17.06
N SER A 369 -5.35 -2.04 -17.71
CA SER A 369 -6.75 -1.68 -17.42
C SER A 369 -7.77 -2.54 -18.21
N LEU A 370 -7.39 -3.01 -19.41
CA LEU A 370 -8.28 -3.76 -20.30
C LEU A 370 -8.30 -5.27 -20.00
N LEU A 371 -7.16 -5.87 -19.66
CA LEU A 371 -7.06 -7.31 -19.32
C LEU A 371 -7.85 -7.66 -18.06
N ASP A 372 -7.90 -6.76 -17.07
CA ASP A 372 -8.65 -6.99 -15.83
C ASP A 372 -10.16 -6.92 -16.01
N THR A 373 -10.64 -6.14 -16.99
CA THR A 373 -12.06 -6.12 -17.33
C THR A 373 -12.47 -7.39 -18.09
N ASN A 374 -11.56 -7.99 -18.88
CA ASN A 374 -11.82 -9.21 -19.66
C ASN A 374 -11.62 -10.53 -18.89
N ARG A 375 -10.74 -10.59 -17.88
CA ARG A 375 -10.57 -11.81 -17.05
C ARG A 375 -11.83 -12.21 -16.28
N ALA A 376 -12.61 -11.23 -15.83
CA ALA A 376 -13.90 -11.49 -15.18
C ALA A 376 -14.96 -12.05 -16.14
N VAL A 377 -14.86 -11.76 -17.44
CA VAL A 377 -15.76 -12.29 -18.48
C VAL A 377 -15.36 -13.71 -18.90
N LEU A 378 -14.05 -13.99 -18.96
CA LEU A 378 -13.50 -15.31 -19.33
C LEU A 378 -13.76 -16.42 -18.28
N SER A 379 -14.26 -16.08 -17.10
CA SER A 379 -14.56 -17.06 -16.03
C SER A 379 -16.05 -17.45 -15.95
N ASN A 380 -16.89 -16.94 -16.86
CA ASN A 380 -18.35 -17.21 -16.90
C ASN A 380 -18.75 -18.35 -17.85
N PHE A 381 -17.83 -19.26 -18.19
CA PHE A 381 -18.22 -20.45 -18.94
C PHE A 381 -18.95 -21.42 -18.01
N SER A 382 -20.25 -21.65 -18.26
CA SER A 382 -21.00 -22.75 -17.63
C SER A 382 -20.21 -24.05 -17.83
N SER A 383 -19.90 -24.73 -16.74
CA SER A 383 -19.22 -26.02 -16.80
C SER A 383 -19.98 -26.97 -17.73
N PRO A 384 -19.30 -27.76 -18.58
CA PRO A 384 -19.96 -28.68 -19.48
C PRO A 384 -20.85 -29.62 -18.66
N GLN A 385 -22.14 -29.66 -19.00
CA GLN A 385 -23.07 -30.61 -18.41
C GLN A 385 -22.63 -32.02 -18.84
N LYS A 386 -22.49 -32.94 -17.88
CA LYS A 386 -22.22 -34.34 -18.18
C LYS A 386 -23.38 -34.89 -19.01
N ALA A 387 -23.05 -35.36 -20.22
CA ALA A 387 -23.96 -36.11 -21.08
C ALA A 387 -24.23 -37.51 -20.50
#